data_AF-A0A178WVJ2-F1
#
_entry.id   AF-A0A178WVJ2-F1
#
_cell.length_a   1.000
_cell.length_b   1.000
_cell.length_c   1.000
_cell.angle_alpha   90.00
_cell.angle_beta   90.00
_cell.angle_gamma   90.00
#
_symmetry.space_group_name_H-M   'P 1'
#
loop_
_entity.id
_entity.type
_entity.pdbx_description
1 polymer ?
#
loop_
_entity_poly.entity_id
_entity_poly.type
_entity_poly.pdbx_seq_one_letter_code
_entity_poly.pdbx_strand_id
1 'polypeptide(L)'
;MRTWPKRVPRSALLTAVLAAVVTAAALVVVVVLRPKPDNAVTMAPREPAAAPVEGPSSTCGNGPCKQLAAVSVGGTPVVLLADAAGGSGRVQVGQQPFELAITNLGAKLTATSLRCIDGSTAACLIRGDAAGGSYGELLTESGGVWRDYGKPYFSDAGSLSLYDVSQDGRPDVIVVRHECPKAVSGTPRCQAAPVVAEVYELDGEVMGCTSTVTAPSDFRGWPDVELKKSQLRRCSGNS
;
A
#
# COMPACT_ATOMS: atom_id res chain seq x y z
N MET A 1 -5.00 -62.93 -10.05
CA MET A 1 -5.75 -61.82 -9.42
C MET A 1 -6.43 -61.01 -10.52
N ARG A 2 -7.76 -61.08 -10.65
CA ARG A 2 -8.53 -60.30 -11.64
C ARG A 2 -9.05 -59.04 -10.94
N THR A 3 -8.59 -57.87 -11.38
CA THR A 3 -9.08 -56.58 -10.90
C THR A 3 -10.37 -56.23 -11.65
N TRP A 4 -11.45 -56.02 -10.90
CA TRP A 4 -12.76 -55.62 -11.43
C TRP A 4 -12.73 -54.11 -11.74
N PRO A 5 -13.20 -53.65 -12.91
CA PRO A 5 -13.33 -52.22 -13.17
C PRO A 5 -14.45 -51.63 -12.29
N LYS A 6 -14.09 -50.65 -11.46
CA LYS A 6 -15.05 -49.86 -10.67
C LYS A 6 -15.97 -49.12 -11.62
N ARG A 7 -17.24 -49.52 -11.65
CA ARG A 7 -18.29 -48.84 -12.39
C ARG A 7 -18.48 -47.45 -11.78
N VAL A 8 -18.15 -46.40 -12.52
CA VAL A 8 -18.32 -45.01 -12.07
C VAL A 8 -19.82 -44.77 -11.80
N PRO A 9 -20.20 -44.26 -10.63
CA PRO A 9 -21.61 -44.02 -10.31
C PRO A 9 -22.20 -43.01 -11.28
N ARG A 10 -23.36 -43.34 -11.84
CA ARG A 10 -24.05 -42.54 -12.87
C ARG A 10 -24.29 -41.08 -12.43
N SER A 11 -24.42 -40.85 -11.13
CA SER A 11 -24.54 -39.53 -10.52
C SER A 11 -23.29 -38.65 -10.71
N ALA A 12 -22.09 -39.23 -10.60
CA ALA A 12 -20.84 -38.49 -10.82
C ALA A 12 -20.63 -38.15 -12.31
N LEU A 13 -21.13 -39.01 -13.19
CA LEU A 13 -21.10 -38.78 -14.64
C LEU A 13 -22.07 -37.65 -15.03
N LEU A 14 -23.26 -37.62 -14.41
CA LEU A 14 -24.24 -36.56 -14.62
C LEU A 14 -23.75 -35.19 -14.13
N THR A 15 -23.11 -35.12 -12.96
CA THR A 15 -22.57 -33.85 -12.43
C THR A 15 -21.40 -33.33 -13.26
N ALA A 16 -20.50 -34.20 -13.71
CA ALA A 16 -19.40 -33.82 -14.60
C ALA A 16 -19.91 -33.26 -15.94
N VAL A 17 -20.94 -33.89 -16.52
CA VAL A 17 -21.57 -33.41 -17.76
C VAL A 17 -22.25 -32.06 -17.54
N LEU A 18 -22.98 -31.89 -16.43
CA LEU A 18 -23.62 -30.61 -16.09
C LEU A 18 -22.61 -29.48 -15.91
N ALA A 19 -21.51 -29.74 -15.21
CA ALA A 19 -20.44 -28.75 -15.03
C ALA A 19 -19.82 -28.34 -16.38
N ALA A 20 -19.55 -29.31 -17.25
CA ALA A 20 -19.02 -29.03 -18.59
C ALA A 20 -19.98 -28.17 -19.43
N VAL A 21 -21.28 -28.47 -19.40
CA VAL A 21 -22.31 -27.69 -20.11
C VAL A 21 -22.39 -26.25 -19.60
N VAL A 22 -22.35 -26.05 -18.28
CA VAL A 22 -22.38 -24.71 -17.68
C VAL A 22 -21.13 -23.90 -18.09
N THR A 23 -19.95 -24.51 -18.07
CA THR A 23 -18.72 -23.83 -18.51
C THR A 23 -18.74 -23.49 -19.99
N ALA A 24 -19.27 -24.36 -20.84
CA ALA A 24 -19.42 -24.10 -22.27
C ALA A 24 -20.41 -22.96 -22.53
N ALA A 25 -21.54 -22.93 -21.83
CA ALA A 25 -22.52 -21.87 -21.93
C ALA A 25 -21.95 -20.50 -21.50
N ALA A 26 -21.18 -20.46 -20.42
CA ALA A 26 -20.50 -19.24 -19.96
C ALA A 26 -19.49 -18.72 -21.01
N LEU A 27 -18.70 -19.62 -21.62
CA LEU A 27 -17.76 -19.24 -22.67
C LEU A 27 -18.46 -18.72 -23.94
N VAL A 28 -19.59 -19.32 -24.33
CA VAL A 28 -20.40 -18.83 -25.46
C VAL A 28 -20.96 -17.44 -25.16
N VAL A 29 -21.48 -17.19 -23.96
CA VAL A 29 -21.96 -15.85 -23.55
C VAL A 29 -20.85 -14.81 -23.63
N VAL A 30 -19.64 -15.14 -23.19
CA VAL A 30 -18.49 -14.22 -23.27
C VAL A 30 -18.08 -13.93 -24.72
N VAL A 31 -18.16 -14.92 -25.62
CA VAL A 31 -17.83 -14.72 -27.03
C VAL A 31 -18.92 -13.95 -27.77
N VAL A 32 -20.20 -14.20 -27.46
CA VAL A 32 -21.34 -13.50 -28.06
C VAL A 32 -21.44 -12.05 -27.57
N LEU A 33 -21.12 -11.80 -26.29
CA LEU A 33 -21.14 -10.45 -25.71
C LEU A 33 -19.84 -9.68 -25.90
N ARG A 34 -18.80 -10.26 -26.52
CA ARG A 34 -17.59 -9.51 -26.90
C ARG A 34 -17.97 -8.50 -27.98
N PRO A 35 -17.93 -7.18 -27.69
CA PRO A 35 -18.25 -6.17 -28.69
C PRO A 35 -17.21 -6.24 -29.81
N LYS A 36 -17.68 -6.39 -31.05
CA LYS A 36 -16.84 -6.27 -32.24
C LYS A 36 -16.40 -4.80 -32.36
N PRO A 37 -15.11 -4.50 -32.58
CA PRO A 37 -14.66 -3.13 -32.74
C PRO A 37 -14.96 -2.72 -34.18
N ASP A 38 -16.11 -2.08 -34.41
CA ASP A 38 -16.38 -1.38 -35.66
C ASP A 38 -16.89 0.04 -35.37
N ASN A 39 -16.23 0.98 -36.05
CA ASN A 39 -16.51 2.40 -36.08
C ASN A 39 -17.94 2.67 -36.56
N ALA A 40 -18.78 3.33 -35.75
CA ALA A 40 -19.78 4.29 -36.23
C ALA A 40 -20.50 5.00 -35.07
N VAL A 41 -20.57 6.32 -35.21
CA VAL A 41 -21.46 7.26 -34.51
C VAL A 41 -22.92 6.77 -34.55
N THR A 42 -23.63 6.72 -33.42
CA THR A 42 -25.05 7.14 -33.24
C THR A 42 -25.43 7.12 -31.75
N MET A 43 -26.12 8.18 -31.33
CA MET A 43 -26.65 8.45 -29.98
C MET A 43 -27.65 7.39 -29.48
N ALA A 44 -27.49 6.97 -28.22
CA ALA A 44 -28.49 6.27 -27.42
C ALA A 44 -28.49 6.81 -25.96
N PRO A 45 -29.58 6.64 -25.19
CA PRO A 45 -29.91 7.46 -24.01
C PRO A 45 -28.89 7.38 -22.87
N ARG A 46 -28.60 8.55 -22.31
CA ARG A 46 -27.62 8.82 -21.25
C ARG A 46 -28.08 8.21 -19.93
N GLU A 47 -27.57 7.03 -19.59
CA GLU A 47 -27.22 6.73 -18.20
C GLU A 47 -26.23 7.83 -17.76
N PRO A 48 -26.29 8.39 -16.54
CA PRO A 48 -25.32 9.40 -16.15
C PRO A 48 -23.95 8.71 -16.08
N ALA A 49 -23.22 8.79 -17.19
CA ALA A 49 -21.79 8.59 -17.21
C ALA A 49 -21.26 9.43 -16.06
N ALA A 50 -20.58 8.79 -15.11
CA ALA A 50 -19.63 9.50 -14.28
C ALA A 50 -18.86 10.40 -15.24
N ALA A 51 -18.97 11.71 -15.04
CA ALA A 51 -18.28 12.67 -15.88
C ALA A 51 -16.82 12.22 -16.00
N PRO A 52 -16.18 12.36 -17.17
CA PRO A 52 -14.73 12.30 -17.20
C PRO A 52 -14.28 13.29 -16.13
N VAL A 53 -13.73 12.77 -15.04
CA VAL A 53 -13.06 13.64 -14.07
C VAL A 53 -11.97 14.26 -14.91
N GLU A 54 -12.05 15.56 -15.19
CA GLU A 54 -10.90 16.34 -15.65
C GLU A 54 -9.86 16.14 -14.57
N GLY A 55 -8.96 15.18 -14.82
CA GLY A 55 -8.06 14.67 -13.81
C GLY A 55 -7.16 15.80 -13.31
N PRO A 56 -6.81 15.82 -12.01
CA PRO A 56 -5.77 16.70 -11.52
C PRO A 56 -4.53 16.46 -12.36
N SER A 57 -3.92 17.54 -12.86
CA SER A 57 -2.89 17.59 -13.91
C SER A 57 -2.33 16.21 -14.27
N SER A 58 -2.58 15.74 -15.48
CA SER A 58 -2.17 14.40 -15.96
C SER A 58 -0.65 14.15 -15.96
N THR A 59 0.13 15.05 -15.36
CA THR A 59 1.58 15.11 -15.34
C THR A 59 2.15 14.88 -13.94
N CYS A 60 3.11 13.97 -13.87
CA CYS A 60 3.96 13.74 -12.71
C CYS A 60 5.35 14.28 -13.10
N GLY A 61 5.72 15.41 -12.52
CA GLY A 61 6.86 16.20 -13.01
C GLY A 61 6.63 16.69 -14.44
N ASN A 62 7.59 16.40 -15.34
CA ASN A 62 7.53 16.83 -16.74
C ASN A 62 6.86 15.81 -17.69
N GLY A 63 6.44 14.64 -17.19
CA GLY A 63 5.88 13.56 -17.99
C GLY A 63 4.49 13.13 -17.53
N PRO A 64 3.80 12.26 -18.27
CA PRO A 64 2.48 11.78 -17.87
C PRO A 64 2.57 10.92 -16.60
N CYS A 65 1.58 11.06 -15.72
CA CYS A 65 1.42 10.18 -14.57
C CYS A 65 1.02 8.77 -15.01
N LYS A 66 1.65 7.76 -14.39
CA LYS A 66 1.25 6.35 -14.44
C LYS A 66 0.75 5.93 -13.07
N GLN A 67 -0.33 5.14 -13.06
CA GLN A 67 -0.77 4.47 -11.84
C GLN A 67 0.23 3.38 -11.45
N LEU A 68 0.76 3.50 -10.24
CA LEU A 68 1.63 2.49 -9.64
C LEU A 68 0.83 1.52 -8.76
N ALA A 69 -0.11 2.06 -7.98
CA ALA A 69 -0.92 1.28 -7.04
C ALA A 69 -2.30 1.93 -6.87
N ALA A 70 -3.29 1.14 -6.51
CA ALA A 70 -4.61 1.62 -6.14
C ALA A 70 -5.20 0.71 -5.05
N VAL A 71 -5.84 1.32 -4.05
CA VAL A 71 -6.56 0.64 -2.96
C VAL A 71 -7.86 1.39 -2.66
N SER A 72 -8.75 0.80 -1.86
CA SER A 72 -9.94 1.48 -1.35
C SER A 72 -9.93 1.44 0.17
N VAL A 73 -10.25 2.57 0.80
CA VAL A 73 -10.27 2.77 2.25
C VAL A 73 -11.61 3.41 2.61
N GLY A 74 -12.45 2.73 3.41
CA GLY A 74 -13.80 3.20 3.71
C GLY A 74 -14.66 3.46 2.46
N GLY A 75 -14.43 2.73 1.36
CA GLY A 75 -15.09 2.94 0.06
C GLY A 75 -14.53 4.11 -0.77
N THR A 76 -13.57 4.87 -0.23
CA THR A 76 -12.88 5.95 -0.97
C THR A 76 -11.69 5.37 -1.74
N PRO A 77 -11.57 5.59 -3.06
CA PRO A 77 -10.43 5.12 -3.83
C PRO A 77 -9.18 5.95 -3.49
N VAL A 78 -8.05 5.29 -3.29
CA VAL A 78 -6.73 5.90 -3.11
C VAL A 78 -5.81 5.38 -4.20
N VAL A 79 -5.29 6.29 -5.04
CA VAL A 79 -4.49 5.94 -6.22
C VAL A 79 -3.13 6.62 -6.13
N LEU A 80 -2.06 5.83 -6.16
CA LEU A 80 -0.70 6.33 -6.27
C LEU A 80 -0.30 6.48 -7.73
N LEU A 81 0.11 7.69 -8.08
CA LEU A 81 0.54 8.08 -9.41
C LEU A 81 2.00 8.52 -9.37
N ALA A 82 2.80 8.14 -10.37
CA ALA A 82 4.16 8.64 -10.52
C ALA A 82 4.59 8.73 -11.99
N ASP A 83 5.69 9.43 -12.24
CA ASP A 83 6.38 9.37 -13.52
C ASP A 83 6.97 7.97 -13.80
N ALA A 84 7.50 7.78 -15.01
CA ALA A 84 8.05 6.48 -15.41
C ALA A 84 9.25 6.01 -14.56
N ALA A 85 9.94 6.92 -13.88
CA ALA A 85 11.10 6.64 -13.05
C ALA A 85 10.76 6.57 -11.54
N GLY A 86 9.49 6.77 -11.17
CA GLY A 86 9.05 6.90 -9.78
C GLY A 86 9.61 8.14 -9.05
N GLY A 87 10.16 9.12 -9.78
CA GLY A 87 10.91 10.25 -9.22
C GLY A 87 10.09 11.53 -9.02
N SER A 88 8.85 11.53 -9.44
CA SER A 88 7.85 12.57 -9.18
C SER A 88 6.52 11.87 -9.04
N GLY A 89 5.79 12.12 -7.96
CA GLY A 89 4.56 11.40 -7.71
C GLY A 89 3.57 12.17 -6.85
N ARG A 90 2.34 11.68 -6.90
CA ARG A 90 1.20 12.22 -6.18
C ARG A 90 0.26 11.10 -5.79
N VAL A 91 -0.58 11.36 -4.80
CA VAL A 91 -1.67 10.48 -4.39
C VAL A 91 -2.98 11.17 -4.68
N GLN A 92 -3.90 10.43 -5.28
CA GLN A 92 -5.29 10.85 -5.45
C GLN A 92 -6.16 10.10 -4.45
N VAL A 93 -6.78 10.81 -3.51
CA VAL A 93 -7.75 10.24 -2.57
C VAL A 93 -9.15 10.73 -2.93
N GLY A 94 -9.96 9.87 -3.54
CA GLY A 94 -11.21 10.27 -4.16
C GLY A 94 -10.96 11.36 -5.21
N GLN A 95 -11.41 12.57 -4.92
CA GLN A 95 -11.20 13.75 -5.79
C GLN A 95 -10.07 14.67 -5.30
N GLN A 96 -9.43 14.37 -4.15
CA GLN A 96 -8.41 15.21 -3.55
C GLN A 96 -6.99 14.78 -3.98
N PRO A 97 -6.23 15.63 -4.68
CA PRO A 97 -4.82 15.36 -5.02
C PRO A 97 -3.87 15.78 -3.88
N PHE A 98 -2.78 15.05 -3.73
CA PHE A 98 -1.66 15.33 -2.82
C PHE A 98 -0.34 15.13 -3.56
N GLU A 99 0.47 16.19 -3.69
CA GLU A 99 1.84 16.08 -4.20
C GLU A 99 2.75 15.49 -3.11
N LEU A 100 3.59 14.52 -3.48
CA LEU A 100 4.44 13.85 -2.50
C LEU A 100 5.75 14.62 -2.29
N ALA A 101 6.01 15.04 -1.07
CA ALA A 101 7.25 15.71 -0.70
C ALA A 101 8.45 14.76 -0.72
N ILE A 102 8.25 13.47 -0.42
CA ILE A 102 9.32 12.47 -0.37
C ILE A 102 10.07 12.30 -1.70
N THR A 103 9.44 12.56 -2.85
CA THR A 103 10.12 12.48 -4.14
C THR A 103 11.15 13.60 -4.32
N ASN A 104 10.94 14.77 -3.69
CA ASN A 104 11.93 15.85 -3.65
C ASN A 104 13.15 15.51 -2.77
N LEU A 105 12.99 14.55 -1.85
CA LEU A 105 14.05 13.98 -1.02
C LEU A 105 14.79 12.83 -1.73
N GLY A 106 14.47 12.57 -3.00
CA GLY A 106 15.10 11.53 -3.80
C GLY A 106 14.47 10.14 -3.66
N ALA A 107 13.35 10.02 -2.94
CA ALA A 107 12.62 8.76 -2.83
C ALA A 107 12.06 8.31 -4.18
N LYS A 108 12.16 7.01 -4.46
CA LYS A 108 11.63 6.37 -5.67
C LYS A 108 10.40 5.55 -5.36
N LEU A 109 9.33 5.84 -6.07
CA LEU A 109 8.03 5.21 -5.90
C LEU A 109 7.88 3.98 -6.81
N THR A 110 7.24 2.94 -6.30
CA THR A 110 6.98 1.67 -6.99
C THR A 110 5.54 1.20 -6.72
N ALA A 111 5.16 0.05 -7.29
CA ALA A 111 3.84 -0.55 -7.04
C ALA A 111 3.59 -0.95 -5.57
N THR A 112 4.62 -1.05 -4.74
CA THR A 112 4.52 -1.41 -3.31
C THR A 112 4.63 -0.20 -2.38
N SER A 113 4.75 1.01 -2.94
CA SER A 113 4.91 2.25 -2.19
C SER A 113 3.66 2.67 -1.43
N LEU A 114 2.47 2.23 -1.85
CA LEU A 114 1.21 2.58 -1.19
C LEU A 114 0.78 1.47 -0.23
N ARG A 115 0.56 1.84 1.03
CA ARG A 115 -0.11 1.02 2.04
C ARG A 115 -1.15 1.86 2.75
N CYS A 116 -2.36 1.35 2.88
CA CYS A 116 -3.40 2.01 3.65
C CYS A 116 -4.05 1.02 4.61
N ILE A 117 -4.45 1.52 5.78
CA ILE A 117 -5.21 0.79 6.78
C ILE A 117 -6.51 1.54 7.00
N ASP A 118 -7.62 0.81 6.92
CA ASP A 118 -8.93 1.27 7.33
C ASP A 118 -9.11 1.07 8.83
N GLY A 119 -9.90 1.91 9.49
CA GLY A 119 -10.02 1.92 10.94
C GLY A 119 -10.92 3.03 11.45
N SER A 120 -10.86 3.30 12.76
CA SER A 120 -11.56 4.45 13.35
C SER A 120 -10.96 5.79 12.91
N THR A 121 -9.69 5.77 12.47
CA THR A 121 -9.02 6.80 11.70
C THR A 121 -8.31 6.12 10.55
N ALA A 122 -8.80 6.30 9.33
CA ALA A 122 -8.14 5.75 8.15
C ALA A 122 -6.80 6.45 7.90
N ALA A 123 -5.79 5.69 7.46
CA ALA A 123 -4.48 6.23 7.14
C ALA A 123 -3.85 5.54 5.93
N CYS A 124 -3.08 6.30 5.17
CA CYS A 124 -2.24 5.83 4.08
C CYS A 124 -0.81 6.28 4.31
N LEU A 125 0.12 5.33 4.27
CA LEU A 125 1.55 5.57 4.28
C LEU A 125 2.09 5.33 2.87
N ILE A 126 2.71 6.36 2.31
CA ILE A 126 3.36 6.31 1.01
C ILE A 126 4.86 6.30 1.23
N ARG A 127 5.53 5.27 0.74
CA ARG A 127 6.96 5.01 1.00
C ARG A 127 7.75 4.99 -0.29
N GLY A 128 8.98 5.46 -0.26
CA GLY A 128 9.90 5.30 -1.37
C GLY A 128 11.34 5.12 -0.91
N ASP A 129 12.10 4.36 -1.69
CA ASP A 129 13.50 4.10 -1.40
C ASP A 129 14.37 5.27 -1.88
N ALA A 130 15.35 5.66 -1.07
CA ALA A 130 16.30 6.71 -1.37
C ALA A 130 17.74 6.25 -1.04
N ALA A 131 18.73 7.08 -1.37
CA ALA A 131 20.10 6.80 -0.97
C ALA A 131 20.21 6.76 0.57
N GLY A 132 20.61 5.62 1.12
CA GLY A 132 20.84 5.45 2.55
C GLY A 132 19.61 5.10 3.40
N GLY A 133 18.43 4.87 2.78
CA GLY A 133 17.24 4.48 3.52
C GLY A 133 15.94 4.60 2.72
N SER A 134 14.84 4.77 3.42
CA SER A 134 13.51 5.00 2.85
C SER A 134 12.84 6.20 3.51
N TYR A 135 12.11 6.99 2.72
CA TYR A 135 11.23 8.04 3.23
C TYR A 135 9.77 7.61 3.17
N GLY A 136 8.96 8.13 4.09
CA GLY A 136 7.52 7.87 4.12
C GLY A 136 6.72 9.13 4.44
N GLU A 137 5.57 9.27 3.77
CA GLU A 137 4.64 10.37 3.96
C GLU A 137 3.28 9.81 4.38
N LEU A 138 2.65 10.46 5.36
CA LEU A 138 1.43 9.99 6.00
C LEU A 138 0.25 10.86 5.59
N LEU A 139 -0.78 10.25 5.04
CA LEU A 139 -2.09 10.84 4.85
C LEU A 139 -3.06 10.24 5.85
N THR A 140 -3.83 11.08 6.53
CA THR A 140 -4.82 10.65 7.53
C THR A 140 -6.19 11.20 7.19
N GLU A 141 -7.22 10.41 7.40
CA GLU A 141 -8.61 10.81 7.31
C GLU A 141 -9.11 11.24 8.68
N SER A 142 -9.73 12.41 8.77
CA SER A 142 -10.44 12.84 9.96
C SER A 142 -11.68 13.65 9.61
N GLY A 143 -12.85 13.13 9.96
CA GLY A 143 -14.14 13.80 9.78
C GLY A 143 -14.60 13.89 8.32
N GLY A 144 -14.31 12.88 7.51
CA GLY A 144 -14.53 12.80 6.07
C GLY A 144 -13.46 13.52 5.23
N VAL A 145 -12.40 14.06 5.85
CA VAL A 145 -11.41 14.90 5.17
C VAL A 145 -10.02 14.31 5.32
N TRP A 146 -9.38 14.06 4.18
CA TRP A 146 -8.00 13.61 4.11
C TRP A 146 -7.04 14.79 4.22
N ARG A 147 -5.97 14.61 4.99
CA ARG A 147 -4.90 15.61 5.19
C ARG A 147 -3.54 14.94 5.10
N ASP A 148 -2.58 15.68 4.59
CA ASP A 148 -1.17 15.36 4.73
C ASP A 148 -0.71 15.78 6.13
N TYR A 149 0.02 14.90 6.81
CA TYR A 149 0.66 15.19 8.08
C TYR A 149 1.74 16.27 7.96
N GLY A 150 2.35 16.41 6.77
CA GLY A 150 3.24 17.51 6.41
C GLY A 150 4.71 17.31 6.78
N LYS A 151 5.05 16.21 7.46
CA LYS A 151 6.45 15.85 7.77
C LYS A 151 6.77 14.41 7.36
N PRO A 152 7.74 14.20 6.46
CA PRO A 152 8.20 12.86 6.13
C PRO A 152 8.90 12.14 7.29
N TYR A 153 8.64 10.84 7.40
CA TYR A 153 9.42 9.89 8.19
C TYR A 153 10.62 9.40 7.40
N PHE A 154 11.71 9.03 8.11
CA PHE A 154 12.90 8.45 7.51
C PHE A 154 13.33 7.20 8.26
N SER A 155 13.67 6.16 7.52
CA SER A 155 14.23 4.90 8.04
C SER A 155 15.54 4.62 7.34
N ASP A 156 16.64 4.54 8.08
CA ASP A 156 17.93 4.07 7.56
C ASP A 156 18.08 2.53 7.57
N ALA A 157 17.08 1.82 8.11
CA ALA A 157 16.99 0.37 8.11
C ALA A 157 16.00 -0.17 7.05
N GLY A 158 15.40 0.70 6.24
CA GLY A 158 14.59 0.35 5.07
C GLY A 158 13.17 -0.14 5.36
N SER A 159 12.63 0.10 6.55
CA SER A 159 11.22 -0.17 6.84
C SER A 159 10.53 0.98 7.55
N LEU A 160 9.42 1.39 6.93
CA LEU A 160 8.38 2.25 7.46
C LEU A 160 7.09 1.47 7.29
N SER A 161 6.21 1.34 8.28
CA SER A 161 4.97 0.56 8.11
C SER A 161 3.83 1.13 8.95
N LEU A 162 2.61 0.67 8.69
CA LEU A 162 1.43 0.98 9.49
C LEU A 162 0.98 -0.28 10.22
N TYR A 163 0.64 -0.16 11.51
CA TYR A 163 0.05 -1.24 12.30
C TYR A 163 -0.70 -0.67 13.50
N ASP A 164 -1.82 -1.26 13.91
CA ASP A 164 -2.53 -0.87 15.13
C ASP A 164 -1.82 -1.46 16.36
N VAL A 165 -0.86 -0.71 16.91
CA VAL A 165 0.02 -1.15 18.01
C VAL A 165 -0.69 -0.99 19.35
N SER A 166 -1.53 0.05 19.47
CA SER A 166 -2.33 0.36 20.65
C SER A 166 -3.57 -0.55 20.80
N GLN A 167 -4.01 -1.20 19.72
CA GLN A 167 -5.24 -1.97 19.60
C GLN A 167 -6.51 -1.15 19.81
N ASP A 168 -6.50 0.13 19.41
CA ASP A 168 -7.64 1.05 19.50
C ASP A 168 -8.38 1.24 18.16
N GLY A 169 -7.97 0.51 17.12
CA GLY A 169 -8.52 0.60 15.77
C GLY A 169 -7.97 1.76 14.95
N ARG A 170 -6.97 2.49 15.44
CA ARG A 170 -6.20 3.49 14.68
C ARG A 170 -4.82 2.91 14.38
N PRO A 171 -4.35 2.95 13.12
CA PRO A 171 -3.00 2.53 12.81
C PRO A 171 -1.97 3.51 13.38
N ASP A 172 -0.81 3.00 13.76
CA ASP A 172 0.37 3.76 14.17
C ASP A 172 1.46 3.64 13.10
N VAL A 173 2.34 4.64 13.01
CA VAL A 173 3.50 4.61 12.11
C VAL A 173 4.68 3.95 12.83
N ILE A 174 5.18 2.86 12.25
CA ILE A 174 6.36 2.16 12.73
C ILE A 174 7.55 2.52 11.84
N VAL A 175 8.60 3.07 12.45
CA VAL A 175 9.87 3.44 11.81
C VAL A 175 10.97 2.56 12.36
N VAL A 176 11.55 1.70 11.52
CA VAL A 176 12.72 0.91 11.90
C VAL A 176 13.99 1.71 11.61
N ARG A 177 14.91 1.82 12.56
CA ARG A 177 16.19 2.50 12.36
C ARG A 177 17.30 1.81 13.12
N HIS A 178 18.54 2.09 12.73
CA HIS A 178 19.71 1.71 13.50
C HIS A 178 19.87 2.61 14.73
N GLU A 179 20.17 2.00 15.88
CA GLU A 179 20.53 2.74 17.09
C GLU A 179 22.04 3.05 17.05
N CYS A 180 22.36 4.20 16.44
CA CYS A 180 23.72 4.64 16.15
C CYS A 180 24.15 5.82 17.02
N PRO A 181 24.35 5.65 18.35
CA PRO A 181 24.83 6.74 19.16
C PRO A 181 26.22 7.14 18.66
N LYS A 182 26.34 8.40 18.20
CA LYS A 182 27.59 9.03 17.72
C LYS A 182 28.04 8.63 16.30
N ALA A 183 27.19 8.04 15.47
CA ALA A 183 27.48 7.84 14.05
C ALA A 183 26.40 8.51 13.18
N VAL A 184 26.79 8.96 11.98
CA VAL A 184 25.85 9.50 10.99
C VAL A 184 25.08 8.34 10.38
N SER A 185 23.75 8.47 10.29
CA SER A 185 22.88 7.50 9.60
C SER A 185 23.36 7.22 8.17
N GLY A 186 23.19 5.98 7.72
CA GLY A 186 23.62 5.54 6.39
C GLY A 186 25.13 5.28 6.24
N THR A 187 25.95 5.52 7.26
CA THR A 187 27.38 5.09 7.24
C THR A 187 27.52 3.59 7.52
N PRO A 188 28.59 2.92 7.04
CA PRO A 188 28.80 1.49 7.32
C PRO A 188 28.84 1.15 8.81
N ARG A 189 29.38 2.06 9.63
CA ARG A 189 29.40 1.90 11.09
C ARG A 189 27.98 1.90 11.67
N CYS A 190 27.11 2.75 11.15
CA CYS A 190 25.73 2.82 11.60
C CYS A 190 24.90 1.63 11.10
N GLN A 191 25.10 1.22 9.85
CA GLN A 191 24.45 0.04 9.25
C GLN A 191 24.81 -1.28 9.95
N ALA A 192 25.89 -1.32 10.74
CA ALA A 192 26.28 -2.46 11.55
C ALA A 192 25.72 -2.42 12.99
N ALA A 193 25.04 -1.35 13.39
CA ALA A 193 24.48 -1.21 14.73
C ALA A 193 23.18 -2.02 14.86
N PRO A 194 22.79 -2.41 16.09
CA PRO A 194 21.46 -2.96 16.35
C PRO A 194 20.37 -1.99 15.90
N VAL A 195 19.18 -2.50 15.61
CA VAL A 195 18.04 -1.70 15.17
C VAL A 195 16.94 -1.67 16.22
N VAL A 196 16.16 -0.60 16.18
CA VAL A 196 14.98 -0.39 17.01
C VAL A 196 13.81 0.00 16.10
N ALA A 197 12.59 -0.34 16.50
CA ALA A 197 11.37 0.21 15.92
C ALA A 197 10.84 1.30 16.84
N GLU A 198 10.77 2.54 16.35
CA GLU A 198 10.05 3.64 17.00
C GLU A 198 8.64 3.73 16.43
N VAL A 199 7.68 3.90 17.31
CA VAL A 199 6.26 3.95 17.00
C VAL A 199 5.76 5.35 17.27
N TYR A 200 5.09 5.92 16.27
CA TYR A 200 4.45 7.22 16.33
C TYR A 200 2.94 7.05 16.19
N GLU A 201 2.18 7.81 16.96
CA GLU A 201 0.77 8.01 16.70
C GLU A 201 0.57 8.84 15.41
N LEU A 202 -0.65 8.88 14.88
CA LEU A 202 -0.95 9.57 13.61
C LEU A 202 -0.80 11.10 13.67
N ASP A 203 -0.75 11.69 14.87
CA ASP A 203 -0.39 13.10 15.09
C ASP A 203 1.13 13.31 15.25
N GLY A 204 1.91 12.23 15.15
CA GLY A 204 3.35 12.17 15.26
C GLY A 204 3.91 12.23 16.67
N GLU A 205 3.06 12.12 17.70
CA GLU A 205 3.54 11.88 19.05
C GLU A 205 4.25 10.53 19.14
N VAL A 206 5.36 10.50 19.89
CA VAL A 206 6.14 9.26 20.06
C VAL A 206 5.47 8.37 21.09
N MET A 207 4.95 7.23 20.65
CA MET A 207 4.38 6.22 21.55
C MET A 207 5.49 5.47 22.31
N GLY A 208 6.60 5.18 21.64
CA GLY A 208 7.76 4.54 22.23
C GLY A 208 8.58 3.72 21.24
N CYS A 209 9.60 3.06 21.77
CA CYS A 209 10.56 2.27 21.01
C CYS A 209 10.59 0.83 21.53
N THR A 210 10.90 -0.13 20.66
CA THR A 210 11.12 -1.52 21.06
C THR A 210 12.43 -1.72 21.82
N SER A 211 12.68 -2.96 22.26
CA SER A 211 14.06 -3.42 22.45
C SER A 211 14.85 -3.42 21.15
N THR A 212 16.17 -3.29 21.27
CA THR A 212 17.05 -3.48 20.14
C THR A 212 17.04 -4.93 19.71
N VAL A 213 17.13 -5.15 18.40
CA VAL A 213 17.37 -6.44 17.77
C VAL A 213 18.60 -6.34 16.89
N THR A 214 19.22 -7.47 16.56
CA THR A 214 20.51 -7.48 15.86
C THR A 214 20.35 -7.15 14.39
N ALA A 215 19.27 -7.61 13.75
CA ALA A 215 18.96 -7.32 12.36
C ALA A 215 17.49 -6.89 12.19
N PRO A 216 17.17 -6.05 11.19
CA PRO A 216 15.78 -5.66 10.91
C PRO A 216 14.83 -6.85 10.70
N SER A 217 15.32 -7.93 10.07
CA SER A 217 14.57 -9.17 9.84
C SER A 217 14.17 -9.91 11.12
N ASP A 218 14.74 -9.55 12.27
CA ASP A 218 14.38 -10.14 13.56
C ASP A 218 13.03 -9.59 14.09
N PHE A 219 12.53 -8.48 13.52
CA PHE A 219 11.18 -8.02 13.80
C PHE A 219 10.15 -8.96 13.18
N ARG A 220 9.15 -9.33 13.98
CA ARG A 220 7.98 -10.07 13.49
C ARG A 220 7.26 -9.25 12.40
N GLY A 221 6.89 -9.90 11.31
CA GLY A 221 6.15 -9.28 10.21
C GLY A 221 7.02 -8.59 9.17
N TRP A 222 8.35 -8.59 9.34
CA TRP A 222 9.28 -7.93 8.43
C TRP A 222 8.96 -8.20 6.93
N PRO A 223 8.88 -7.16 6.08
CA PRO A 223 9.19 -5.74 6.35
C PRO A 223 8.03 -4.92 6.94
N ASP A 224 6.81 -5.43 6.98
CA ASP A 224 5.63 -4.76 7.54
C ASP A 224 5.49 -5.15 9.02
N VAL A 225 6.28 -4.49 9.87
CA VAL A 225 6.51 -4.89 11.27
C VAL A 225 5.23 -4.89 12.09
N GLU A 226 5.01 -5.98 12.85
CA GLU A 226 3.86 -6.15 13.75
C GLU A 226 4.30 -6.01 15.21
N LEU A 227 3.74 -5.03 15.93
CA LEU A 227 4.07 -4.75 17.33
C LEU A 227 2.83 -4.67 18.21
N LYS A 228 3.05 -4.82 19.51
CA LYS A 228 2.07 -4.55 20.57
C LYS A 228 2.61 -3.47 21.48
N LYS A 229 1.72 -2.64 22.03
CA LYS A 229 2.07 -1.60 23.00
C LYS A 229 2.92 -2.09 24.18
N SER A 230 2.72 -3.33 24.64
CA SER A 230 3.52 -3.94 25.72
C SER A 230 5.00 -4.18 25.37
N GLN A 231 5.37 -4.10 24.10
CA GLN A 231 6.75 -4.23 23.63
C GLN A 231 7.47 -2.87 23.59
N LEU A 232 6.74 -1.77 23.80
CA LEU A 232 7.29 -0.43 23.74
C LEU A 232 7.78 0.03 25.12
N ARG A 233 8.86 0.80 25.08
CA ARG A 233 9.47 1.52 26.20
C ARG A 233 9.79 2.94 25.76
N ARG A 234 10.19 3.80 26.69
CA ARG A 234 10.70 5.13 26.34
C ARG A 234 11.89 5.00 25.39
N CYS A 235 11.89 5.76 24.31
CA CYS A 235 12.99 5.82 23.36
C CYS A 235 14.25 6.39 24.02
N SER A 236 15.39 5.72 23.83
CA SER A 236 16.73 6.25 24.15
C SER A 236 17.07 7.33 23.12
N GLY A 237 17.23 8.59 23.56
CA GLY A 237 17.62 9.69 22.67
C GLY A 237 16.80 10.98 22.75
N ASN A 238 15.73 11.03 23.56
CA ASN A 238 15.00 12.27 23.89
C ASN A 238 15.50 12.87 25.22
N SER A 239 16.81 13.12 25.35
CA SER A 239 17.41 13.86 26.47
C SER A 239 18.46 14.83 25.96
#